data_AF-A0A7C3NJY5-F1
#
_entry.id   AF-A0A7C3NJY5-F1
#
_cell.length_a   1.000
_cell.length_b   1.000
_cell.length_c   1.000
_cell.angle_alpha   90.00
_cell.angle_beta   90.00
_cell.angle_gamma   90.00
#
_symmetry.space_group_name_H-M   'P 1'
#
loop_
_entity.id
_entity.type
_entity.pdbx_description
1 polymer ?
#
loop_
_entity_poly.entity_id
_entity_poly.type
_entity_poly.pdbx_seq_one_letter_code
_entity_poly.pdbx_strand_id
1 'polypeptide(L)' 'EVLYNFEVLGQGGGYILAPCHNIQAITPPENIVAMYNTGYLYGCI' A
#
# COMPACT_ATOMS: atom_id res chain seq x y z
N GLU A 1 3.22 7.05 -3.88
CA GLU A 1 3.54 5.62 -3.70
C GLU A 1 2.32 4.70 -3.84
N VAL A 2 1.44 4.51 -2.85
CA VAL A 2 0.39 3.47 -2.90
C VAL A 2 -0.49 3.52 -4.16
N LEU A 3 -1.06 4.69 -4.49
CA LEU A 3 -1.94 4.84 -5.67
C LEU A 3 -1.19 4.56 -6.99
N TYR A 4 0.05 5.05 -7.08
CA TYR A 4 0.90 4.81 -8.25
C TYR A 4 1.22 3.31 -8.42
N ASN A 5 1.48 2.61 -7.31
CA ASN A 5 1.70 1.17 -7.37
C ASN A 5 0.47 0.41 -7.88
N PHE A 6 -0.74 0.83 -7.51
CA PHE A 6 -1.96 0.23 -8.06
C PHE A 6 -2.11 0.52 -9.55
N GLU A 7 -1.85 1.75 -9.99
CA GLU A 7 -1.93 2.13 -11.41
C GLU A 7 -0.97 1.27 -12.28
N VAL A 8 0.24 1.03 -11.79
CA VAL A 8 1.30 0.33 -12.52
C VAL A 8 1.22 -1.19 -12.38
N LEU A 9 0.93 -1.69 -11.17
CA LEU A 9 1.04 -3.12 -10.82
C LEU A 9 -0.32 -3.80 -10.60
N GLY A 10 -1.38 -3.03 -10.33
CA GLY A 10 -2.70 -3.55 -9.99
C GLY A 10 -3.57 -3.96 -11.18
N GLN A 11 -3.17 -3.61 -12.41
CA GLN A 11 -3.94 -3.94 -13.60
C GLN A 11 -4.11 -5.45 -13.77
N GLY A 12 -5.37 -5.89 -13.93
CA GLY A 12 -5.71 -7.31 -14.02
C GLY A 12 -5.70 -8.05 -12.68
N GLY A 13 -5.55 -7.33 -11.56
CA GLY A 13 -5.53 -7.89 -10.20
C GLY A 13 -4.23 -8.61 -9.86
N GLY A 14 -4.24 -9.36 -8.75
CA GLY A 14 -3.09 -10.17 -8.31
C GLY A 14 -1.97 -9.39 -7.59
N TYR A 15 -2.01 -8.06 -7.58
CA TYR A 15 -1.11 -7.25 -6.77
C TYR A 15 -1.57 -7.20 -5.31
N ILE A 16 -0.66 -7.54 -4.39
CA ILE A 16 -0.89 -7.48 -2.94
C ILE A 16 -0.09 -6.31 -2.37
N LEU A 17 -0.78 -5.31 -1.83
CA LEU A 17 -0.13 -4.18 -1.16
C LEU A 17 0.57 -4.65 0.12
N ALA A 18 1.90 -4.50 0.15
CA ALA A 18 2.74 -4.80 1.30
C ALA A 18 4.03 -3.94 1.25
N PRO A 19 4.69 -3.70 2.40
CA PRO A 19 6.01 -3.08 2.39
C PRO A 19 7.06 -4.06 1.82
N CYS A 20 8.04 -3.54 1.07
CA CYS A 20 9.09 -4.37 0.45
C CYS A 20 10.03 -5.05 1.47
N HIS A 21 10.10 -4.49 2.68
CA HIS A 21 10.85 -5.02 3.82
C HIS A 21 10.06 -4.80 5.11
N ASN A 22 10.59 -5.31 6.22
CA ASN A 22 9.99 -5.12 7.53
C ASN A 22 9.86 -3.64 7.89
N ILE A 23 8.73 -3.28 8.50
CA ILE A 23 8.53 -1.96 9.11
C ILE A 23 9.48 -1.84 10.30
N GLN A 24 10.21 -0.72 10.37
CA GLN A 24 11.17 -0.46 11.44
C GLN A 24 10.49 0.26 12.60
N ALA A 25 11.04 0.13 13.82
CA ALA A 25 10.49 0.75 15.02
C ALA A 25 10.44 2.30 14.96
N ILE A 26 11.22 2.93 14.07
CA ILE A 26 11.24 4.37 13.87
C ILE A 26 10.14 4.86 12.89
N THR A 27 9.46 3.95 12.19
CA THR A 27 8.40 4.33 11.25
C THR A 27 7.21 4.89 12.03
N PRO A 28 6.79 6.14 11.78
CA PRO A 28 5.60 6.70 12.42
C PRO A 28 4.37 5.82 12.15
N PRO A 29 3.61 5.39 13.18
CA PRO A 29 2.44 4.53 13.00
C PRO A 29 1.40 5.10 12.05
N GLU A 30 1.26 6.44 12.01
CA GLU A 30 0.31 7.15 11.16
C GLU A 30 0.57 6.89 9.68
N ASN A 31 1.83 6.73 9.28
CA ASN A 31 2.20 6.42 7.90
C ASN A 31 1.78 4.99 7.52
N ILE A 32 1.87 4.05 8.46
CA ILE A 32 1.45 2.65 8.26
C ILE A 32 -0.08 2.60 8.10
N VAL A 33 -0.80 3.30 8.99
CA VAL A 33 -2.26 3.43 8.93
C VAL A 33 -2.69 4.10 7.62
N ALA A 34 -2.02 5.19 7.22
CA ALA A 34 -2.29 5.87 5.95
C ALA A 34 -2.09 4.94 4.74
N MET A 35 -1.03 4.12 4.73
CA MET A 35 -0.75 3.15 3.67
C MET A 35 -1.90 2.13 3.54
N TYR A 36 -2.30 1.49 4.64
CA TYR A 36 -3.35 0.47 4.62
C TYR A 36 -4.74 1.07 4.38
N ASN A 37 -5.06 2.26 4.91
CA ASN A 37 -6.31 2.96 4.62
C ASN A 37 -6.42 3.29 3.12
N THR A 38 -5.33 3.78 2.52
CA THR A 38 -5.28 4.02 1.07
C THR A 38 -5.48 2.72 0.29
N GLY A 39 -4.83 1.63 0.72
CA GLY A 39 -5.03 0.30 0.15
C GLY A 39 -6.48 -0.19 0.22
N TYR A 40 -7.13 -0.01 1.37
CA TYR A 40 -8.52 -0.40 1.58
C TYR A 40 -9.50 0.40 0.72
N LEU A 41 -9.28 1.72 0.60
CA LEU A 41 -10.17 2.61 -0.15
C LEU A 41 -10.03 2.46 -1.67
N TYR A 42 -8.82 2.21 -2.17
CA TYR A 42 -8.50 2.29 -3.60
C TYR A 42 -7.99 0.99 -4.23
N GLY A 43 -7.76 -0.08 -3.46
CA GLY A 43 -7.17 -1.33 -3.97
C GLY A 43 -8.13 -2.26 -4.72
N CYS A 44 -9.42 -1.95 -4.79
CA CYS A 44 -10.44 -2.74 -5.50
C CYS A 44 -10.85 -2.16 -6.87
N ILE A 45 -10.11 -1.15 -7.34
CA ILE A 45 -10.35 -0.45 -8.61
C ILE A 45 -9.38 -1.01 -9.65
#